data_AF-A0A1G2B687-F1
#
_entry.id   AF-A0A1G2B687-F1
#
_cell.length_a   1.000
_cell.length_b   1.000
_cell.length_c   1.000
_cell.angle_alpha   90.00
_cell.angle_beta   90.00
_cell.angle_gamma   90.00
#
_symmetry.space_group_name_H-M   'P 1'
#
loop_
_entity.id
_entity.type
_entity.pdbx_description
1 polymer ?
#
loop_
_entity_poly.entity_id
_entity_poly.type
_entity_poly.pdbx_seq_one_letter_code
_entity_poly.pdbx_strand_id
1 'polypeptide(L)'
;MEDDSLREWVAKAHAKGLPDDEIVRDVTQKGWKEPEIRKALKAHKGGLSVVDSPSEPMTGNLFLRAWQIVKSRWKLLAGIALIQALIITGVQLLITATSASFSSFLLYTTLLVLMVFFCTLSLTHTVSRVTEGSVSAVAHATIKTYGFYIWTAVLGVLATLGGLVAFVMPGIILSIMLIPLPFVVVEEKVHGMAALKRCFALTRDFRWDTFLKILVLGLAFLAVFIVLFLIIFAMWFAVSASRGAALSLGGFLAGEIGFLVIQAILYLLLPAFSQAYYAVIYRDLSAIHPRENDPEPIIRQGKKIMLGFMIAGMVFAIPLSISVGFLASTGVYDEFLNYGKITQESVRIEREYYNYLVSNTEELITDEADRNDIVRSINIIGLQVSLQDYYLKNSVYPATLDELIPTFLPEMLVDPATGESYGYALSENGKGWELCTIFDTDGLQCVTWP
;
A
#
# COMPACT_ATOMS: atom_id res chain seq x y z
N MET A 1 -30.55 -46.09 -4.27
CA MET A 1 -29.74 -46.36 -3.05
C MET A 1 -28.31 -46.77 -3.38
N GLU A 2 -28.02 -47.46 -4.49
CA GLU A 2 -26.63 -47.79 -4.86
C GLU A 2 -25.78 -46.59 -5.34
N ASP A 3 -26.32 -45.65 -6.13
CA ASP A 3 -25.49 -44.54 -6.67
C ASP A 3 -24.94 -43.60 -5.56
N ASP A 4 -25.68 -43.39 -4.47
CA ASP A 4 -25.25 -42.51 -3.38
C ASP A 4 -24.12 -43.13 -2.54
N SER A 5 -24.14 -44.44 -2.32
CA SER A 5 -23.09 -45.13 -1.53
C SER A 5 -21.76 -45.21 -2.28
N LEU A 6 -21.80 -45.38 -3.61
CA LEU A 6 -20.63 -45.31 -4.47
C LEU A 6 -19.98 -43.92 -4.42
N ARG A 7 -20.79 -42.85 -4.54
CA ARG A 7 -20.29 -41.47 -4.48
C ARG A 7 -19.67 -41.13 -3.14
N GLU A 8 -20.31 -41.52 -2.04
CA GLU A 8 -19.79 -41.30 -0.69
C GLU A 8 -18.46 -42.06 -0.48
N TRP A 9 -18.36 -43.29 -1.01
CA TRP A 9 -17.13 -44.06 -0.94
C TRP A 9 -15.99 -43.41 -1.74
N VAL A 10 -16.26 -43.02 -2.99
CA VAL A 10 -15.28 -42.34 -3.86
C VAL A 10 -14.80 -41.04 -3.21
N ALA A 11 -15.71 -40.25 -2.62
CA ALA A 11 -15.34 -39.04 -1.90
C ALA A 11 -14.45 -39.33 -0.68
N LYS A 12 -14.76 -40.38 0.09
CA LYS A 12 -13.94 -40.80 1.25
C LYS A 12 -12.57 -41.34 0.84
N ALA A 13 -12.46 -42.01 -0.30
CA ALA A 13 -11.20 -42.51 -0.84
C ALA A 13 -10.31 -41.37 -1.35
N HIS A 14 -10.88 -40.39 -2.05
CA HIS A 14 -10.18 -39.17 -2.42
C HIS A 14 -9.73 -38.34 -1.21
N ALA A 15 -10.56 -38.25 -0.17
CA ALA A 15 -10.19 -37.59 1.09
C ALA A 15 -8.99 -38.27 1.78
N LYS A 16 -8.74 -39.55 1.50
CA LYS A 16 -7.55 -40.29 1.96
C LYS A 16 -6.34 -40.14 1.04
N GLY A 17 -6.48 -39.48 -0.10
CA GLY A 17 -5.41 -39.28 -1.08
C GLY A 17 -5.11 -40.51 -1.94
N LEU A 18 -6.05 -41.44 -2.09
CA LEU A 18 -5.90 -42.58 -3.00
C LEU A 18 -5.97 -42.09 -4.46
N PRO A 19 -5.08 -42.55 -5.35
CA PRO A 19 -5.13 -42.20 -6.76
C PRO A 19 -6.30 -42.92 -7.46
N ASP A 20 -6.84 -42.32 -8.53
CA ASP A 20 -8.05 -42.79 -9.22
C ASP A 20 -8.01 -44.27 -9.62
N ASP A 21 -6.86 -44.75 -10.08
CA ASP A 21 -6.62 -46.14 -10.47
C ASP A 21 -6.74 -47.10 -9.28
N GLU A 22 -6.23 -46.71 -8.11
CA GLU A 22 -6.40 -47.47 -6.87
C GLU A 22 -7.84 -47.45 -6.38
N ILE A 23 -8.54 -46.31 -6.50
CA ILE A 23 -9.98 -46.20 -6.22
C ILE A 23 -10.77 -47.14 -7.14
N VAL A 24 -10.49 -47.14 -8.45
CA VAL A 24 -11.16 -48.05 -9.39
C VAL A 24 -10.91 -49.51 -9.02
N ARG A 25 -9.68 -49.88 -8.67
CA ARG A 25 -9.32 -51.24 -8.27
C ARG A 25 -10.07 -51.68 -7.00
N ASP A 26 -10.03 -50.86 -5.95
CA ASP A 26 -10.64 -51.17 -4.66
C ASP A 26 -12.18 -51.25 -4.73
N VAL A 27 -12.79 -50.41 -5.57
CA VAL A 27 -14.24 -50.38 -5.74
C VAL A 27 -14.73 -51.51 -6.64
N THR A 28 -13.93 -51.88 -7.66
CA THR A 28 -14.22 -53.04 -8.52
C THR A 28 -14.17 -54.35 -7.73
N GLN A 29 -13.23 -54.48 -6.78
CA GLN A 29 -13.17 -55.65 -5.88
C GLN A 29 -14.42 -55.78 -4.99
N LYS A 30 -15.16 -54.69 -4.77
CA LYS A 30 -16.41 -54.69 -4.01
C LYS A 30 -17.66 -54.96 -4.86
N GLY A 31 -17.49 -55.27 -6.14
CA GLY A 31 -18.57 -55.69 -7.04
C GLY A 31 -19.21 -54.57 -7.88
N TRP A 32 -18.70 -53.34 -7.80
CA TRP A 32 -19.17 -52.24 -8.64
C TRP A 32 -18.63 -52.32 -10.06
N LYS A 33 -19.42 -51.89 -11.04
CA LYS A 33 -19.00 -51.89 -12.44
C LYS A 33 -18.13 -50.68 -12.76
N GLU A 34 -17.00 -50.90 -13.42
CA GLU A 34 -16.06 -49.84 -13.84
C GLU A 34 -16.71 -48.60 -14.49
N PRO A 35 -17.68 -48.69 -15.42
CA PRO A 35 -18.33 -47.50 -15.97
C PRO A 35 -19.09 -46.66 -14.93
N GLU A 36 -19.67 -47.27 -13.90
CA GLU A 36 -20.34 -46.57 -12.80
C GLU A 36 -19.31 -45.89 -11.90
N ILE A 37 -18.19 -46.56 -11.63
CA ILE A 37 -17.07 -45.99 -10.87
C ILE A 37 -16.48 -44.79 -11.60
N ARG A 38 -16.26 -44.90 -12.92
CA ARG A 38 -15.76 -43.80 -13.75
C ARG A 38 -16.78 -42.67 -13.83
N LYS A 39 -18.08 -42.96 -13.88
CA LYS A 39 -19.14 -41.94 -13.82
C LYS A 39 -19.18 -41.25 -12.46
N ALA A 40 -19.03 -41.97 -11.35
CA ALA A 40 -18.97 -41.43 -10.00
C ALA A 40 -17.69 -40.62 -9.75
N LEU A 41 -16.54 -41.10 -10.21
CA LEU A 41 -15.28 -40.37 -10.25
C LEU A 41 -15.41 -39.10 -11.09
N LYS A 42 -16.03 -39.18 -12.27
CA LYS A 42 -16.26 -38.01 -13.13
C LYS A 42 -17.34 -37.08 -12.59
N ALA A 43 -18.28 -37.54 -11.77
CA ALA A 43 -19.27 -36.71 -11.08
C ALA A 43 -18.66 -36.02 -9.84
N HIS A 44 -17.86 -36.73 -9.07
CA HIS A 44 -17.11 -36.21 -7.94
C HIS A 44 -16.06 -35.20 -8.40
N LYS A 45 -15.33 -35.54 -9.48
CA LYS A 45 -14.48 -34.59 -10.19
C LYS A 45 -15.30 -33.52 -10.89
N GLY A 46 -16.48 -33.83 -11.42
CA GLY A 46 -17.36 -32.99 -12.23
C GLY A 46 -17.90 -31.74 -11.53
N GLY A 47 -18.02 -31.75 -10.20
CA GLY A 47 -18.23 -30.53 -9.42
C GLY A 47 -17.06 -29.54 -9.48
N LEU A 48 -15.89 -30.00 -9.92
CA LEU A 48 -14.60 -29.28 -9.95
C LEU A 48 -13.83 -29.44 -11.29
N SER A 49 -14.37 -30.19 -12.25
CA SER A 49 -13.76 -30.50 -13.56
C SER A 49 -14.35 -29.68 -14.70
N VAL A 50 -15.18 -28.67 -14.42
CA VAL A 50 -15.57 -27.65 -15.41
C VAL A 50 -14.38 -26.78 -15.85
N VAL A 51 -13.22 -26.94 -15.22
CA VAL A 51 -11.95 -26.49 -15.82
C VAL A 51 -11.32 -27.70 -16.47
N ASP A 52 -11.66 -27.92 -17.74
CA ASP A 52 -11.05 -28.91 -18.61
C ASP A 52 -9.52 -28.88 -18.49
N SER A 53 -8.90 -30.05 -18.59
CA SER A 53 -7.45 -30.17 -18.78
C SER A 53 -7.04 -29.14 -19.83
N PRO A 54 -6.17 -28.16 -19.51
CA PRO A 54 -5.95 -27.02 -20.38
C PRO A 54 -5.38 -27.55 -21.70
N SER A 55 -6.21 -27.59 -22.75
CA SER A 55 -5.74 -27.93 -24.11
C SER A 55 -4.75 -26.88 -24.60
N GLU A 56 -4.78 -25.69 -24.00
CA GLU A 56 -3.76 -24.66 -24.13
C GLU A 56 -3.45 -24.09 -22.73
N PRO A 57 -2.27 -24.39 -22.16
CA PRO A 57 -1.85 -23.71 -20.94
C PRO A 57 -1.88 -22.20 -21.19
N MET A 58 -2.42 -21.46 -20.22
CA MET A 58 -2.28 -20.00 -20.14
C MET A 58 -3.13 -19.11 -21.06
N THR A 59 -4.04 -19.62 -21.92
CA THR A 59 -4.86 -18.77 -22.82
C THR A 59 -6.17 -18.23 -22.20
N GLY A 60 -6.48 -16.96 -22.53
CA GLY A 60 -7.77 -16.24 -22.56
C GLY A 60 -8.69 -16.17 -21.33
N ASN A 61 -8.94 -17.28 -20.65
CA ASN A 61 -10.10 -17.43 -19.76
C ASN A 61 -9.76 -17.45 -18.27
N LEU A 62 -8.61 -16.90 -17.86
CA LEU A 62 -8.19 -16.87 -16.45
C LEU A 62 -9.24 -16.20 -15.55
N PHE A 63 -9.76 -15.05 -15.97
CA PHE A 63 -10.77 -14.32 -15.22
C PHE A 63 -12.06 -15.13 -15.04
N LEU A 64 -12.54 -15.77 -16.12
CA LEU A 64 -13.74 -16.59 -16.09
C LEU A 64 -13.58 -17.82 -15.19
N ARG A 65 -12.43 -18.50 -15.25
CA ARG A 65 -12.10 -19.64 -14.39
C ARG A 65 -12.02 -19.22 -12.92
N ALA A 66 -11.37 -18.11 -12.62
CA ALA A 66 -11.31 -17.55 -11.27
C ALA A 66 -12.71 -17.18 -10.75
N TRP A 67 -13.53 -16.55 -11.60
CA TRP A 67 -14.92 -16.21 -11.29
C TRP A 67 -15.79 -17.44 -11.01
N GLN A 68 -15.62 -18.53 -11.77
CA GLN A 68 -16.32 -19.79 -11.52
C GLN A 68 -15.94 -20.40 -10.16
N ILE A 69 -14.67 -20.30 -9.75
CA ILE A 69 -14.23 -20.72 -8.41
C ILE A 69 -14.92 -19.86 -7.33
N VAL A 70 -14.92 -18.54 -7.50
CA VAL A 70 -15.60 -17.64 -6.55
C VAL A 70 -17.10 -17.94 -6.47
N LYS A 71 -17.76 -18.08 -7.62
CA LYS A 71 -19.21 -18.35 -7.70
C LYS A 71 -19.59 -19.68 -7.06
N SER A 72 -18.80 -20.73 -7.29
CA SER A 72 -19.07 -22.06 -6.71
C SER A 72 -18.87 -22.10 -5.19
N ARG A 73 -17.99 -21.26 -4.65
CA ARG A 73 -17.64 -21.24 -3.22
C ARG A 73 -17.99 -19.93 -2.50
N TRP A 74 -18.93 -19.15 -3.05
CA TRP A 74 -19.14 -17.77 -2.60
C TRP A 74 -19.49 -17.67 -1.12
N LYS A 75 -20.30 -18.59 -0.58
CA LYS A 75 -20.70 -18.58 0.84
C LYS A 75 -19.51 -18.76 1.77
N LEU A 76 -18.63 -19.70 1.47
CA LEU A 76 -17.45 -20.01 2.28
C LEU A 76 -16.40 -18.89 2.17
N LEU A 77 -16.16 -18.41 0.94
CA LEU A 77 -15.24 -17.29 0.68
C LEU A 77 -15.73 -16.01 1.34
N ALA A 78 -17.01 -15.67 1.22
CA ALA A 78 -17.60 -14.50 1.86
C ALA A 78 -17.57 -14.62 3.39
N GLY A 79 -17.81 -15.81 3.96
CA GLY A 79 -17.70 -16.03 5.40
C GLY A 79 -16.29 -15.74 5.93
N ILE A 80 -15.26 -16.25 5.25
CA ILE A 80 -13.86 -16.03 5.64
C ILE A 80 -13.45 -14.56 5.43
N ALA A 81 -13.81 -13.98 4.29
CA ALA A 81 -13.46 -12.61 3.97
C ALA A 81 -14.23 -11.59 4.85
N LEU A 82 -15.43 -11.92 5.33
CA LEU A 82 -16.16 -11.10 6.29
C LEU A 82 -15.43 -11.07 7.64
N ILE A 83 -14.97 -12.24 8.13
CA ILE A 83 -14.15 -12.33 9.35
C ILE A 83 -12.89 -11.48 9.19
N GLN A 84 -12.23 -11.56 8.04
CA GLN A 84 -11.06 -10.72 7.72
C GLN A 84 -11.40 -9.23 7.76
N ALA A 85 -12.47 -8.81 7.09
CA ALA A 85 -12.87 -7.41 7.04
C ALA A 85 -13.20 -6.85 8.42
N LEU A 86 -13.92 -7.62 9.25
CA LEU A 86 -14.26 -7.23 10.63
C LEU A 86 -13.01 -7.05 11.49
N ILE A 87 -12.02 -7.94 11.36
CA ILE A 87 -10.79 -7.86 12.16
C ILE A 87 -9.92 -6.69 11.71
N ILE A 88 -9.72 -6.51 10.40
CA ILE A 88 -8.95 -5.37 9.87
C ILE A 88 -9.59 -4.05 10.31
N THR A 89 -10.91 -3.93 10.15
CA THR A 89 -11.67 -2.74 10.56
C THR A 89 -11.58 -2.51 12.06
N GLY A 90 -11.75 -3.57 12.87
CA GLY A 90 -11.62 -3.49 14.32
C GLY A 90 -10.23 -3.03 14.78
N VAL A 91 -9.17 -3.55 14.18
CA VAL A 91 -7.79 -3.13 14.48
C VAL A 91 -7.57 -1.67 14.07
N GLN A 92 -8.08 -1.25 12.91
CA GLN A 92 -7.95 0.13 12.45
C GLN A 92 -8.70 1.12 13.36
N LEU A 93 -9.90 0.76 13.83
CA LEU A 93 -10.64 1.53 14.82
C LEU A 93 -9.90 1.63 16.15
N LEU A 94 -9.27 0.54 16.61
CA LEU A 94 -8.45 0.54 17.83
C LEU A 94 -7.24 1.47 17.68
N ILE A 95 -6.52 1.39 16.55
CA ILE A 95 -5.38 2.28 16.27
C ILE A 95 -5.83 3.75 16.31
N THR A 96 -6.97 4.06 15.69
CA THR A 96 -7.50 5.43 15.61
C THR A 96 -7.99 5.94 16.97
N ALA A 97 -8.59 5.07 17.79
CA ALA A 97 -9.11 5.44 19.09
C ALA A 97 -8.01 5.64 20.15
N THR A 98 -6.85 4.99 19.98
CA THR A 98 -5.72 5.18 20.88
C THR A 98 -4.85 6.33 20.41
N SER A 99 -4.48 7.26 21.29
CA SER A 99 -3.34 8.17 21.05
C SER A 99 -2.07 7.32 21.05
N ALA A 100 -1.82 6.66 19.92
CA ALA A 100 -0.97 5.48 19.88
C ALA A 100 0.46 5.84 20.23
N SER A 101 0.89 5.44 21.43
CA SER A 101 2.32 5.29 21.71
C SER A 101 2.93 4.38 20.63
N PHE A 102 4.20 4.61 20.31
CA PHE A 102 4.91 3.80 19.31
C PHE A 102 4.80 2.29 19.60
N SER A 103 4.82 1.89 20.88
CA SER A 103 4.63 0.51 21.32
C SER A 103 3.26 -0.06 20.95
N SER A 104 2.19 0.71 21.13
CA SER A 104 0.83 0.32 20.74
C SER A 104 0.73 0.16 19.22
N PHE A 105 1.31 1.09 18.47
CA PHE A 105 1.35 1.03 17.00
C PHE A 105 2.06 -0.22 16.48
N LEU A 106 3.24 -0.55 17.03
CA LEU A 106 3.97 -1.77 16.67
C LEU A 106 3.18 -3.03 16.98
N LEU A 107 2.53 -3.09 18.15
CA LEU A 107 1.71 -4.23 18.54
C LEU A 107 0.54 -4.43 17.58
N TYR A 108 -0.23 -3.38 17.30
CA TYR A 108 -1.38 -3.46 16.40
C TYR A 108 -0.98 -3.81 14.98
N THR A 109 0.11 -3.23 14.48
CA THR A 109 0.64 -3.54 13.14
C THR A 109 1.09 -5.00 13.04
N THR A 110 1.78 -5.51 14.08
CA THR A 110 2.21 -6.91 14.12
C THR A 110 1.01 -7.86 14.13
N LEU A 111 0.00 -7.57 14.95
CA LEU A 111 -1.24 -8.34 15.00
C LEU A 111 -1.97 -8.32 13.65
N LEU A 112 -2.04 -7.16 12.99
CA LEU A 112 -2.64 -7.01 11.67
C LEU A 112 -1.93 -7.86 10.61
N VAL A 113 -0.59 -7.82 10.57
CA VAL A 113 0.21 -8.60 9.63
C VAL A 113 0.02 -10.10 9.83
N LEU A 114 0.05 -10.57 11.09
CA LEU A 114 -0.24 -11.97 11.40
C LEU A 114 -1.65 -12.36 10.94
N MET A 115 -2.64 -11.51 11.19
CA MET A 115 -4.00 -11.79 10.75
C MET A 115 -4.12 -11.86 9.22
N VAL A 116 -3.46 -10.96 8.49
CA VAL A 116 -3.45 -10.96 7.02
C VAL A 116 -2.85 -12.26 6.48
N PHE A 117 -1.76 -12.76 7.08
CA PHE A 117 -1.21 -14.06 6.72
C PHE A 117 -2.19 -15.20 6.99
N PHE A 118 -2.88 -15.18 8.13
CA PHE A 118 -3.86 -16.21 8.49
C PHE A 118 -5.03 -16.24 7.51
N CYS A 119 -5.57 -15.08 7.15
CA CYS A 119 -6.66 -14.96 6.18
C CYS A 119 -6.23 -15.38 4.78
N THR A 120 -5.04 -14.97 4.34
CA THR A 120 -4.47 -15.37 3.04
C THR A 120 -4.36 -16.89 2.95
N LEU A 121 -3.85 -17.55 3.99
CA LEU A 121 -3.74 -19.00 4.04
C LEU A 121 -5.11 -19.69 4.10
N SER A 122 -6.07 -19.13 4.84
CA SER A 122 -7.46 -19.64 4.91
C SER A 122 -8.16 -19.60 3.55
N LEU A 123 -8.01 -18.48 2.83
CA LEU A 123 -8.53 -18.33 1.46
C LEU A 123 -7.84 -19.31 0.50
N THR A 124 -6.53 -19.50 0.66
CA THR A 124 -5.77 -20.49 -0.12
C THR A 124 -6.33 -21.89 0.08
N HIS A 125 -6.51 -22.36 1.32
CA HIS A 125 -7.14 -23.66 1.64
C HIS A 125 -8.55 -23.79 1.05
N THR A 126 -9.31 -22.69 1.08
CA THR A 126 -10.67 -22.65 0.54
C THR A 126 -10.69 -22.80 -0.98
N VAL A 127 -9.69 -22.26 -1.67
CA VAL A 127 -9.59 -22.31 -3.13
C VAL A 127 -8.90 -23.60 -3.62
N SER A 128 -7.98 -24.16 -2.84
CA SER A 128 -7.11 -25.29 -3.19
C SER A 128 -7.78 -26.68 -3.15
N ARG A 129 -9.10 -26.75 -2.99
CA ARG A 129 -9.92 -27.99 -3.07
C ARG A 129 -9.87 -28.95 -1.88
N VAL A 130 -9.17 -28.63 -0.79
CA VAL A 130 -9.00 -29.60 0.33
C VAL A 130 -10.21 -29.70 1.25
N THR A 131 -11.14 -28.74 1.23
CA THR A 131 -12.29 -28.76 2.15
C THR A 131 -13.59 -28.39 1.44
N GLU A 132 -14.47 -29.37 1.22
CA GLU A 132 -15.92 -29.14 1.09
C GLU A 132 -16.56 -28.85 2.47
N GLY A 133 -15.82 -28.15 3.32
CA GLY A 133 -16.05 -28.09 4.75
C GLY A 133 -16.64 -26.76 5.21
N SER A 134 -17.17 -26.79 6.43
CA SER A 134 -17.50 -25.60 7.20
C SER A 134 -16.29 -24.68 7.39
N VAL A 135 -16.53 -23.41 7.72
CA VAL A 135 -15.50 -22.42 8.09
C VAL A 135 -14.54 -22.97 9.18
N SER A 136 -15.05 -23.78 10.11
CA SER A 136 -14.24 -24.42 11.16
C SER A 136 -13.23 -25.44 10.63
N ALA A 137 -13.59 -26.21 9.59
CA ALA A 137 -12.67 -27.16 8.97
C ALA A 137 -11.52 -26.44 8.28
N VAL A 138 -11.81 -25.34 7.57
CA VAL A 138 -10.81 -24.47 6.94
C VAL A 138 -9.90 -23.86 8.01
N ALA A 139 -10.47 -23.35 9.11
CA ALA A 139 -9.70 -22.77 10.19
C ALA A 139 -8.73 -23.79 10.81
N HIS A 140 -9.18 -25.03 11.05
CA HIS A 140 -8.33 -26.09 11.60
C HIS A 140 -7.18 -26.47 10.65
N ALA A 141 -7.47 -26.61 9.35
CA ALA A 141 -6.45 -26.85 8.32
C ALA A 141 -5.43 -25.70 8.24
N THR A 142 -5.92 -24.46 8.36
CA THR A 142 -5.10 -23.25 8.37
C THR A 142 -4.18 -23.25 9.58
N ILE A 143 -4.71 -23.41 10.80
CA ILE A 143 -3.91 -23.43 12.05
C ILE A 143 -2.77 -24.47 11.95
N LYS A 144 -3.05 -25.67 11.44
CA LYS A 144 -2.04 -26.74 11.29
C LYS A 144 -0.89 -26.37 10.35
N THR A 145 -1.15 -25.55 9.33
CA THR A 145 -0.16 -25.15 8.32
C THR A 145 0.42 -23.76 8.55
N TYR A 146 -0.17 -22.99 9.47
CA TYR A 146 0.10 -21.57 9.67
C TYR A 146 1.56 -21.28 10.06
N GLY A 147 2.14 -22.04 11.00
CA GLY A 147 3.53 -21.85 11.42
C GLY A 147 4.52 -22.06 10.28
N PHE A 148 4.34 -23.12 9.47
CA PHE A 148 5.17 -23.38 8.30
C PHE A 148 5.01 -22.31 7.23
N TYR A 149 3.79 -21.82 7.03
CA TYR A 149 3.52 -20.73 6.09
C TYR A 149 4.17 -19.41 6.53
N ILE A 150 4.02 -18.99 7.80
CA ILE A 150 4.67 -17.76 8.30
C ILE A 150 6.17 -17.84 8.10
N TRP A 151 6.81 -18.94 8.51
CA TRP A 151 8.24 -19.11 8.34
C TRP A 151 8.64 -18.95 6.86
N THR A 152 7.92 -19.61 5.96
CA THR A 152 8.19 -19.53 4.52
C THR A 152 7.95 -18.13 3.95
N ALA A 153 6.87 -17.46 4.39
CA ALA A 153 6.52 -16.10 3.97
C ALA A 153 7.57 -15.09 4.44
N VAL A 154 8.09 -15.21 5.67
CA VAL A 154 9.19 -14.38 6.17
C VAL A 154 10.43 -14.51 5.29
N LEU A 155 10.82 -15.74 4.91
CA LEU A 155 11.95 -15.94 4.00
C LEU A 155 11.68 -15.30 2.63
N GLY A 156 10.45 -15.41 2.11
CA GLY A 156 10.04 -14.79 0.85
C GLY A 156 10.03 -13.26 0.88
N VAL A 157 9.54 -12.66 1.97
CA VAL A 157 9.56 -11.21 2.20
C VAL A 157 10.99 -10.70 2.30
N LEU A 158 11.86 -11.36 3.07
CA LEU A 158 13.27 -11.00 3.17
C LEU A 158 13.97 -11.07 1.81
N ALA A 159 13.71 -12.12 1.03
CA ALA A 159 14.26 -12.23 -0.31
C ALA A 159 13.75 -11.09 -1.22
N THR A 160 12.46 -10.75 -1.14
CA THR A 160 11.84 -9.70 -1.96
C THR A 160 12.37 -8.32 -1.59
N LEU A 161 12.45 -8.00 -0.28
CA LEU A 161 13.02 -6.75 0.22
C LEU A 161 14.48 -6.61 -0.18
N GLY A 162 15.26 -7.68 -0.07
CA GLY A 162 16.65 -7.67 -0.53
C GLY A 162 16.80 -7.50 -2.03
N GLY A 163 15.88 -8.08 -2.81
CA GLY A 163 15.76 -7.82 -4.24
C GLY A 163 15.51 -6.34 -4.51
N LEU A 164 14.54 -5.73 -3.84
CA LEU A 164 14.19 -4.31 -3.97
C LEU A 164 15.34 -3.37 -3.57
N VAL A 165 16.05 -3.69 -2.48
CA VAL A 165 17.22 -2.94 -2.03
C VAL A 165 18.37 -3.02 -3.03
N ALA A 166 18.62 -4.20 -3.60
CA ALA A 166 19.63 -4.34 -4.63
C ALA A 166 19.25 -3.49 -5.85
N PHE A 167 18.03 -3.70 -6.37
CA PHE A 167 17.43 -2.91 -7.45
C PHE A 167 15.89 -3.13 -7.49
N VAL A 168 15.13 -2.07 -7.78
CA VAL A 168 13.66 -2.13 -7.84
C VAL A 168 13.16 -3.23 -8.79
N MET A 169 13.74 -3.36 -9.99
CA MET A 169 13.32 -4.33 -11.01
C MET A 169 13.49 -5.81 -10.57
N PRO A 170 14.68 -6.26 -10.11
CA PRO A 170 14.85 -7.57 -9.48
C PRO A 170 13.90 -7.87 -8.32
N GLY A 171 13.62 -6.87 -7.47
CA GLY A 171 12.66 -7.03 -6.38
C GLY A 171 11.23 -7.32 -6.86
N ILE A 172 10.78 -6.60 -7.89
CA ILE A 172 9.48 -6.84 -8.54
C ILE A 172 9.44 -8.23 -9.18
N ILE A 173 10.48 -8.61 -9.93
CA ILE A 173 10.54 -9.94 -10.56
C ILE A 173 10.46 -11.03 -9.48
N LEU A 174 11.20 -10.88 -8.38
CA LEU A 174 11.20 -11.87 -7.31
C LEU A 174 9.83 -11.95 -6.60
N SER A 175 9.15 -10.82 -6.39
CA SER A 175 7.82 -10.82 -5.78
C SER A 175 6.82 -11.61 -6.64
N ILE A 176 6.85 -11.43 -7.96
CA ILE A 176 6.01 -12.16 -8.91
C ILE A 176 6.29 -13.66 -8.87
N MET A 177 7.58 -14.04 -8.81
CA MET A 177 7.99 -15.44 -8.73
C MET A 177 7.50 -16.13 -7.45
N LEU A 178 7.23 -15.37 -6.39
CA LEU A 178 6.79 -15.88 -5.09
C LEU A 178 5.27 -15.83 -4.90
N ILE A 179 4.49 -15.38 -5.88
CA ILE A 179 3.03 -15.36 -5.80
C ILE A 179 2.42 -16.77 -5.61
N PRO A 180 2.94 -17.85 -6.21
CA PRO A 180 2.46 -19.21 -5.96
C PRO A 180 2.73 -19.76 -4.55
N LEU A 181 3.47 -19.05 -3.70
CA LEU A 181 3.97 -19.55 -2.43
C LEU A 181 2.90 -20.12 -1.48
N PRO A 182 1.73 -19.47 -1.28
CA PRO A 182 0.68 -20.05 -0.43
C PRO A 182 0.22 -21.41 -0.95
N PHE A 183 0.07 -21.56 -2.27
CA PHE A 183 -0.39 -22.80 -2.90
C PHE A 183 0.65 -23.91 -2.82
N VAL A 184 1.93 -23.59 -3.04
CA VAL A 184 3.03 -24.57 -2.87
C VAL A 184 3.09 -25.09 -1.42
N VAL A 185 2.86 -24.22 -0.44
CA VAL A 185 2.85 -24.62 0.98
C VAL A 185 1.63 -25.49 1.31
N VAL A 186 0.46 -25.17 0.76
CA VAL A 186 -0.80 -25.85 1.05
C VAL A 186 -0.98 -27.15 0.25
N GLU A 187 -0.86 -27.08 -1.07
CA GLU A 187 -1.11 -28.20 -1.98
C GLU A 187 0.08 -29.17 -2.03
N GLU A 188 1.32 -28.66 -2.15
CA GLU A 188 2.50 -29.53 -2.28
C GLU A 188 3.14 -29.91 -0.93
N LYS A 189 2.70 -29.28 0.17
CA LYS A 189 3.24 -29.47 1.53
C LYS A 189 4.75 -29.26 1.59
N VAL A 190 5.27 -28.33 0.79
CA VAL A 190 6.69 -27.95 0.80
C VAL A 190 6.86 -26.67 1.61
N HIS A 191 7.91 -26.59 2.43
CA HIS A 191 8.10 -25.49 3.38
C HIS A 191 9.49 -24.85 3.28
N GLY A 192 9.61 -23.62 3.81
CA GLY A 192 10.86 -22.88 3.93
C GLY A 192 11.56 -22.64 2.58
N MET A 193 12.87 -22.84 2.54
CA MET A 193 13.67 -22.62 1.33
C MET A 193 13.29 -23.55 0.17
N ALA A 194 12.80 -24.76 0.47
CA ALA A 194 12.35 -25.68 -0.58
C ALA A 194 11.11 -25.15 -1.31
N ALA A 195 10.21 -24.47 -0.59
CA ALA A 195 9.01 -23.88 -1.18
C ALA A 195 9.36 -22.70 -2.09
N LEU A 196 10.30 -21.84 -1.67
CA LEU A 196 10.79 -20.72 -2.50
C LEU A 196 11.45 -21.24 -3.80
N LYS A 197 12.25 -22.30 -3.70
CA LYS A 197 12.84 -22.97 -4.86
C LYS A 197 11.79 -23.53 -5.81
N ARG A 198 10.75 -24.15 -5.27
CA ARG A 198 9.65 -24.67 -6.07
C ARG A 198 8.90 -23.55 -6.78
N CYS A 199 8.62 -22.43 -6.11
CA CYS A 199 8.01 -21.25 -6.74
C CYS A 199 8.89 -20.68 -7.87
N PHE A 200 10.21 -20.68 -7.68
CA PHE A 200 11.16 -20.26 -8.70
C PHE A 200 11.18 -21.18 -9.91
N ALA A 201 11.10 -22.50 -9.70
CA ALA A 201 11.02 -23.49 -10.76
C ALA A 201 9.72 -23.31 -11.57
N LEU A 202 8.58 -23.21 -10.88
CA LEU A 202 7.26 -23.02 -11.50
C LEU A 202 7.19 -21.79 -12.40
N THR A 203 7.78 -20.67 -11.98
CA THR A 203 7.63 -19.39 -12.70
C THR A 203 8.75 -19.13 -13.71
N ARG A 204 9.78 -19.98 -13.81
CA ARG A 204 11.03 -19.68 -14.53
C ARG A 204 10.82 -19.22 -15.97
N ASP A 205 10.04 -19.98 -16.73
CA ASP A 205 9.89 -19.77 -18.18
C ASP A 205 8.70 -18.83 -18.50
N PHE A 206 7.89 -18.51 -17.49
CA PHE A 206 6.65 -17.74 -17.62
C PHE A 206 6.61 -16.49 -16.74
N ARG A 207 7.76 -15.93 -16.35
CA ARG A 207 7.83 -14.77 -15.43
C ARG A 207 7.09 -13.56 -15.99
N TRP A 208 7.34 -13.24 -17.25
CA TRP A 208 6.73 -12.09 -17.91
C TRP A 208 5.25 -12.27 -18.20
N ASP A 209 4.85 -13.49 -18.56
CA ASP A 209 3.44 -13.81 -18.76
C ASP A 209 2.67 -13.77 -17.43
N THR A 210 3.23 -14.36 -16.37
CA THR A 210 2.69 -14.28 -15.00
C THR A 210 2.61 -12.83 -14.53
N PHE A 211 3.65 -12.03 -14.77
CA PHE A 211 3.66 -10.60 -14.47
C PHE A 211 2.52 -9.88 -15.17
N LEU A 212 2.40 -10.03 -16.49
CA LEU A 212 1.39 -9.33 -17.30
C LEU A 212 -0.03 -9.69 -16.83
N LYS A 213 -0.28 -10.96 -16.50
CA LYS A 213 -1.58 -11.41 -15.98
C LYS A 213 -1.95 -10.79 -14.64
N ILE A 214 -0.96 -10.57 -13.79
CA ILE A 214 -1.14 -9.99 -12.46
C ILE A 214 -1.25 -8.47 -12.58
N LEU A 215 -0.52 -7.86 -13.51
CA LEU A 215 -0.67 -6.46 -13.87
C LEU A 215 -2.08 -6.17 -14.40
N VAL A 216 -2.60 -7.00 -15.32
CA VAL A 216 -3.97 -6.88 -15.84
C VAL A 216 -5.01 -7.01 -14.72
N LEU A 217 -4.84 -7.97 -13.80
CA LEU A 217 -5.70 -8.09 -12.62
C LEU A 217 -5.62 -6.82 -11.74
N GLY A 218 -4.41 -6.33 -11.50
CA GLY A 218 -4.18 -5.12 -10.71
C GLY A 218 -4.82 -3.87 -11.33
N LEU A 219 -4.69 -3.70 -12.65
CA LEU A 219 -5.34 -2.61 -13.40
C LEU A 219 -6.86 -2.72 -13.38
N ALA A 220 -7.41 -3.93 -13.49
CA ALA A 220 -8.85 -4.16 -13.37
C ALA A 220 -9.36 -3.78 -11.97
N PHE A 221 -8.64 -4.16 -10.91
CA PHE A 221 -8.96 -3.76 -9.55
C PHE A 221 -8.81 -2.25 -9.31
N LEU A 222 -7.77 -1.64 -9.89
CA LEU A 222 -7.59 -0.19 -9.82
C LEU A 222 -8.76 0.54 -10.49
N ALA A 223 -9.22 0.08 -11.65
CA ALA A 223 -10.38 0.66 -12.32
C ALA A 223 -11.66 0.54 -11.46
N VAL A 224 -11.92 -0.63 -10.88
CA VAL A 224 -13.05 -0.84 -9.94
C VAL A 224 -12.92 0.08 -8.72
N PHE A 225 -11.72 0.20 -8.17
CA PHE A 225 -11.43 1.08 -7.03
C PHE A 225 -11.70 2.54 -7.36
N ILE A 226 -11.22 3.04 -8.50
CA ILE A 226 -11.46 4.43 -8.95
C ILE A 226 -12.96 4.68 -9.11
N VAL A 227 -13.71 3.78 -9.75
CA VAL A 227 -15.16 3.94 -9.93
C VAL A 227 -15.88 4.00 -8.59
N LEU A 228 -15.58 3.08 -7.67
CA LEU A 228 -16.19 3.08 -6.33
C LEU A 228 -15.81 4.32 -5.54
N PHE A 229 -14.54 4.75 -5.60
CA PHE A 229 -14.06 5.96 -4.96
C PHE A 229 -14.81 7.21 -5.47
N LEU A 230 -14.99 7.36 -6.79
CA LEU A 230 -15.73 8.47 -7.37
C LEU A 230 -17.21 8.48 -6.93
N ILE A 231 -17.85 7.32 -6.84
CA ILE A 231 -19.24 7.21 -6.35
C ILE A 231 -19.34 7.70 -4.89
N ILE A 232 -18.41 7.27 -4.03
CA ILE A 232 -18.37 7.71 -2.63
C ILE A 232 -18.11 9.20 -2.54
N PHE A 233 -17.11 9.67 -3.27
CA PHE A 233 -16.73 11.07 -3.24
C PHE A 233 -17.90 11.96 -3.67
N ALA A 234 -18.61 11.58 -4.72
CA ALA A 234 -19.82 12.27 -5.16
C ALA A 234 -20.94 12.22 -4.10
N MET A 235 -21.17 11.06 -3.48
CA MET A 235 -22.17 10.90 -2.41
C MET A 235 -21.83 11.75 -1.18
N TRP A 236 -20.57 11.72 -0.74
CA TRP A 236 -20.05 12.52 0.36
C TRP A 236 -20.17 14.02 0.06
N PHE A 237 -19.79 14.44 -1.14
CA PHE A 237 -19.92 15.82 -1.59
C PHE A 237 -21.39 16.27 -1.60
N ALA A 238 -22.31 15.46 -2.12
CA ALA A 238 -23.74 15.77 -2.15
C ALA A 238 -24.35 15.91 -0.75
N VAL A 239 -23.97 15.03 0.19
CA VAL A 239 -24.42 15.11 1.60
C VAL A 239 -23.84 16.35 2.29
N SER A 240 -22.56 16.66 2.04
CA SER A 240 -21.90 17.84 2.61
C SER A 240 -22.48 19.16 2.07
N ALA A 241 -22.74 19.23 0.77
CA ALA A 241 -23.30 20.41 0.11
C ALA A 241 -24.76 20.66 0.51
N SER A 242 -25.59 19.61 0.59
CA SER A 242 -27.02 19.75 0.91
C SER A 242 -27.31 20.22 2.34
N ARG A 243 -26.38 20.04 3.27
CA ARG A 243 -26.59 20.40 4.68
C ARG A 243 -25.92 21.71 5.09
N GLY A 244 -25.14 22.38 4.21
CA GLY A 244 -24.26 23.49 4.62
C GLY A 244 -23.26 23.09 5.71
N ALA A 245 -23.02 21.78 5.84
CA ALA A 245 -22.57 21.15 7.07
C ALA A 245 -21.33 20.29 6.86
N ALA A 246 -20.46 20.70 5.92
CA ALA A 246 -19.13 20.11 5.75
C ALA A 246 -18.33 20.11 7.07
N LEU A 247 -18.69 20.97 8.03
CA LEU A 247 -18.11 21.06 9.37
C LEU A 247 -18.98 20.44 10.49
N SER A 248 -20.14 19.86 10.18
CA SER A 248 -20.96 19.21 11.21
C SER A 248 -20.48 17.80 11.50
N LEU A 249 -20.54 17.40 12.78
CA LEU A 249 -20.26 16.04 13.23
C LEU A 249 -21.11 15.00 12.47
N GLY A 250 -22.35 15.33 12.10
CA GLY A 250 -23.22 14.43 11.35
C GLY A 250 -22.79 14.20 9.91
N GLY A 251 -22.21 15.20 9.25
CA GLY A 251 -21.61 15.06 7.91
C GLY A 251 -20.35 14.20 7.95
N PHE A 252 -19.50 14.42 8.96
CA PHE A 252 -18.29 13.63 9.20
C PHE A 252 -18.62 12.14 9.43
N LEU A 253 -19.52 11.83 10.36
CA LEU A 253 -19.89 10.45 10.67
C LEU A 253 -20.52 9.71 9.49
N ALA A 254 -21.35 10.38 8.69
CA ALA A 254 -21.95 9.76 7.50
C ALA A 254 -20.90 9.42 6.43
N GLY A 255 -19.90 10.29 6.24
CA GLY A 255 -18.78 10.04 5.35
C GLY A 255 -17.93 8.85 5.78
N GLU A 256 -17.57 8.81 7.06
CA GLU A 256 -16.77 7.72 7.63
C GLU A 256 -17.49 6.37 7.55
N ILE A 257 -18.79 6.32 7.87
CA ILE A 257 -19.57 5.08 7.75
C ILE A 257 -19.62 4.61 6.29
N GLY A 258 -19.84 5.51 5.33
CA GLY A 258 -19.86 5.18 3.91
C GLY A 258 -18.52 4.61 3.43
N PHE A 259 -17.41 5.23 3.85
CA PHE A 259 -16.06 4.76 3.56
C PHE A 259 -15.82 3.36 4.14
N LEU A 260 -16.15 3.14 5.42
CA LEU A 260 -15.98 1.85 6.09
C LEU A 260 -16.79 0.72 5.43
N VAL A 261 -18.03 1.00 5.02
CA VAL A 261 -18.88 -0.01 4.34
C VAL A 261 -18.23 -0.46 3.03
N ILE A 262 -17.71 0.47 2.23
CA ILE A 262 -17.11 0.09 0.94
C ILE A 262 -15.75 -0.53 1.12
N GLN A 263 -14.95 -0.04 2.07
CA GLN A 263 -13.71 -0.70 2.47
C GLN A 263 -13.99 -2.17 2.88
N ALA A 264 -15.06 -2.41 3.64
CA ALA A 264 -15.48 -3.76 4.01
C ALA A 264 -15.90 -4.60 2.78
N ILE A 265 -16.65 -4.02 1.83
CA ILE A 265 -17.02 -4.71 0.57
C ILE A 265 -15.79 -5.04 -0.28
N LEU A 266 -14.83 -4.11 -0.38
CA LEU A 266 -13.58 -4.31 -1.13
C LEU A 266 -12.71 -5.39 -0.49
N TYR A 267 -12.56 -5.36 0.84
CA TYR A 267 -11.86 -6.41 1.59
C TYR A 267 -12.60 -7.75 1.58
N LEU A 268 -13.91 -7.75 1.36
CA LEU A 268 -14.68 -8.97 1.18
C LEU A 268 -14.42 -9.61 -0.19
N LEU A 269 -14.47 -8.81 -1.26
CA LEU A 269 -14.50 -9.31 -2.64
C LEU A 269 -13.10 -9.48 -3.26
N LEU A 270 -12.21 -8.50 -3.09
CA LEU A 270 -10.92 -8.48 -3.79
C LEU A 270 -9.97 -9.60 -3.33
N PRO A 271 -9.80 -9.88 -2.01
CA PRO A 271 -8.93 -10.97 -1.58
C PRO A 271 -9.45 -12.32 -2.06
N ALA A 272 -10.76 -12.58 -1.97
CA ALA A 272 -11.35 -13.83 -2.43
C ALA A 272 -11.13 -14.06 -3.94
N PHE A 273 -11.37 -13.03 -4.76
CA PHE A 273 -11.16 -13.11 -6.20
C PHE A 273 -9.68 -13.24 -6.58
N SER A 274 -8.80 -12.46 -5.94
CA SER A 274 -7.36 -12.54 -6.21
C SER A 274 -6.78 -13.90 -5.87
N GLN A 275 -7.18 -14.50 -4.74
CA GLN A 275 -6.75 -15.86 -4.39
C GLN A 275 -7.29 -16.91 -5.36
N ALA A 276 -8.53 -16.77 -5.82
CA ALA A 276 -9.06 -17.62 -6.88
C ALA A 276 -8.26 -17.49 -8.19
N TYR A 277 -7.90 -16.27 -8.57
CA TYR A 277 -7.11 -15.99 -9.76
C TYR A 277 -5.69 -16.56 -9.66
N TYR A 278 -5.01 -16.36 -8.53
CA TYR A 278 -3.68 -16.92 -8.27
C TYR A 278 -3.69 -18.44 -8.25
N ALA A 279 -4.77 -19.08 -7.77
CA ALA A 279 -4.89 -20.53 -7.83
C ALA A 279 -4.99 -21.06 -9.25
N VAL A 280 -5.68 -20.36 -10.15
CA VAL A 280 -5.74 -20.75 -11.57
C VAL A 280 -4.35 -20.61 -12.20
N ILE A 281 -3.64 -19.51 -11.96
CA ILE A 281 -2.25 -19.34 -12.42
C ILE A 281 -1.37 -20.46 -11.88
N TYR A 282 -1.44 -20.73 -10.58
CA TYR A 282 -0.66 -21.79 -9.93
C TYR A 282 -0.91 -23.15 -10.57
N ARG A 283 -2.18 -23.52 -10.79
CA ARG A 283 -2.56 -24.79 -11.42
C ARG A 283 -2.04 -24.91 -12.84
N ASP A 284 -2.16 -23.83 -13.63
CA ASP A 284 -1.62 -23.79 -14.99
C ASP A 284 -0.09 -23.97 -14.97
N LEU A 285 0.63 -23.27 -14.08
CA LEU A 285 2.08 -23.43 -13.92
C LEU A 285 2.48 -24.84 -13.45
N SER A 286 1.77 -25.40 -12.46
CA SER A 286 2.07 -26.73 -11.91
C SER A 286 1.81 -27.85 -12.92
N ALA A 287 0.86 -27.65 -13.85
CA ALA A 287 0.59 -28.59 -14.93
C ALA A 287 1.71 -28.60 -15.98
N ILE A 288 2.33 -27.44 -16.24
CA ILE A 288 3.45 -27.31 -17.20
C ILE A 288 4.76 -27.81 -16.58
N HIS A 289 4.98 -27.57 -15.29
CA HIS A 289 6.17 -27.98 -14.55
C HIS A 289 5.86 -28.97 -13.43
N PRO A 290 5.56 -30.25 -13.76
CA PRO A 290 5.38 -31.31 -12.77
C PRO A 290 6.60 -31.44 -11.87
N ARG A 291 6.37 -31.73 -10.59
CA ARG A 291 7.42 -31.83 -9.55
C ARG A 291 8.52 -32.84 -9.89
N GLU A 292 8.18 -33.92 -10.59
CA GLU A 292 9.12 -34.98 -10.96
C GLU A 292 10.20 -34.51 -11.94
N ASN A 293 9.95 -33.42 -12.67
CA ASN A 293 10.82 -32.94 -13.75
C ASN A 293 11.81 -31.85 -13.32
N ASP A 294 11.89 -31.48 -12.04
CA ASP A 294 12.74 -30.38 -11.59
C ASP A 294 14.24 -30.79 -11.58
N PRO A 295 15.10 -30.25 -12.48
CA PRO A 295 16.49 -30.68 -12.56
C PRO A 295 17.30 -30.17 -11.36
N GLU A 296 17.95 -31.08 -10.63
CA GLU A 296 18.85 -30.76 -9.49
C GLU A 296 19.78 -29.55 -9.68
N PRO A 297 20.49 -29.37 -10.82
CA PRO A 297 21.42 -28.25 -10.97
C PRO A 297 20.73 -26.87 -10.93
N ILE A 298 19.50 -26.78 -11.45
CA ILE A 298 18.72 -25.53 -11.48
C ILE A 298 18.33 -25.12 -10.06
N ILE A 299 17.97 -26.11 -9.23
CA ILE A 299 17.63 -25.92 -7.82
C ILE A 299 18.82 -25.34 -7.02
N ARG A 300 20.06 -25.66 -7.43
CA ARG A 300 21.28 -25.21 -6.75
C ARG A 300 21.61 -23.74 -7.03
N GLN A 301 21.41 -23.26 -8.26
CA GLN A 301 21.70 -21.87 -8.63
C GLN A 301 20.70 -20.89 -7.98
N GLY A 302 19.41 -21.21 -8.01
CA GLY A 302 18.38 -20.37 -7.37
C GLY A 302 18.63 -20.16 -5.87
N LYS A 303 19.17 -21.18 -5.17
CA LYS A 303 19.50 -21.10 -3.75
C LYS A 303 20.49 -19.97 -3.43
N LYS A 304 21.56 -19.84 -4.23
CA LYS A 304 22.61 -18.84 -3.97
C LYS A 304 22.10 -17.42 -4.16
N ILE A 305 21.33 -17.19 -5.23
CA ILE A 305 20.74 -15.90 -5.54
C ILE A 305 19.73 -15.49 -4.45
N MET A 306 18.82 -16.40 -4.07
CA MET A 306 17.84 -16.12 -3.01
C MET A 306 18.51 -15.82 -1.67
N LEU A 307 19.54 -16.60 -1.31
CA LEU A 307 20.28 -16.36 -0.07
C LEU A 307 20.98 -14.99 -0.08
N GLY A 308 21.57 -14.59 -1.21
CA GLY A 308 22.19 -13.27 -1.37
C GLY A 308 21.19 -12.14 -1.16
N PHE A 309 20.02 -12.22 -1.81
CA PHE A 309 18.96 -11.24 -1.59
C PHE A 309 18.46 -11.26 -0.15
N MET A 310 18.19 -12.41 0.45
CA MET A 310 17.76 -12.47 1.85
C MET A 310 18.73 -11.80 2.82
N ILE A 311 20.04 -12.01 2.65
CA ILE A 311 21.07 -11.36 3.46
C ILE A 311 21.01 -9.84 3.26
N ALA A 312 20.91 -9.36 2.02
CA ALA A 312 20.75 -7.95 1.74
C ALA A 312 19.47 -7.37 2.38
N GLY A 313 18.33 -8.08 2.26
CA GLY A 313 17.07 -7.66 2.87
C GLY A 313 17.16 -7.55 4.39
N MET A 314 17.81 -8.52 5.05
CA MET A 314 18.02 -8.48 6.50
C MET A 314 18.94 -7.34 6.92
N VAL A 315 20.04 -7.10 6.19
CA VAL A 315 21.04 -6.07 6.52
C VAL A 315 20.51 -4.66 6.28
N PHE A 316 19.70 -4.43 5.24
CA PHE A 316 19.26 -3.09 4.87
C PHE A 316 17.83 -2.77 5.31
N ALA A 317 16.88 -3.68 5.11
CA ALA A 317 15.46 -3.37 5.34
C ALA A 317 15.11 -3.30 6.83
N ILE A 318 15.73 -4.14 7.68
CA ILE A 318 15.47 -4.12 9.12
C ILE A 318 15.95 -2.80 9.75
N PRO A 319 17.21 -2.35 9.56
CA PRO A 319 17.64 -1.06 10.08
C PRO A 319 16.83 0.09 9.51
N LEU A 320 16.54 0.09 8.20
CA LEU A 320 15.73 1.13 7.58
C LEU A 320 14.33 1.22 8.22
N SER A 321 13.68 0.08 8.47
CA SER A 321 12.37 0.04 9.12
C SER A 321 12.42 0.55 10.56
N ILE A 322 13.48 0.21 11.30
CA ILE A 322 13.72 0.73 12.65
C ILE A 322 13.99 2.23 12.63
N SER A 323 14.79 2.72 11.69
CA SER A 323 15.08 4.15 11.53
C SER A 323 13.85 4.96 11.17
N VAL A 324 13.02 4.47 10.24
CA VAL A 324 11.74 5.12 9.88
C VAL A 324 10.79 5.11 11.07
N GLY A 325 10.66 3.99 11.78
CA GLY A 325 9.86 3.91 12.99
C GLY A 325 10.34 4.86 14.10
N PHE A 326 11.65 4.97 14.28
CA PHE A 326 12.27 5.88 15.24
C PHE A 326 11.99 7.34 14.87
N LEU A 327 12.24 7.75 13.62
CA LEU A 327 11.97 9.11 13.13
C LEU A 327 10.50 9.50 13.24
N ALA A 328 9.59 8.55 12.99
CA ALA A 328 8.16 8.76 13.19
C ALA A 328 7.81 8.91 14.68
N SER A 329 8.51 8.21 15.58
CA SER A 329 8.23 8.20 17.01
C SER A 329 8.80 9.39 17.79
N THR A 330 9.92 9.98 17.35
CA THR A 330 10.61 11.05 18.09
C THR A 330 9.94 12.41 17.95
N GLY A 331 8.84 12.51 17.21
CA GLY A 331 8.24 13.79 16.87
C GLY A 331 9.11 14.63 15.93
N VAL A 332 10.26 14.13 15.45
CA VAL A 332 11.09 14.80 14.45
C VAL A 332 10.31 15.00 13.15
N TYR A 333 9.43 14.04 12.83
CA TYR A 333 8.50 14.18 11.71
C TYR A 333 7.46 15.29 11.95
N ASP A 334 6.92 15.36 13.17
CA ASP A 334 5.99 16.42 13.55
C ASP A 334 6.68 17.78 13.58
N GLU A 335 7.91 17.87 14.08
CA GLU A 335 8.72 19.08 14.14
C GLU A 335 9.13 19.55 12.75
N PHE A 336 9.47 18.64 11.84
CA PHE A 336 9.71 18.95 10.43
C PHE A 336 8.46 19.51 9.75
N LEU A 337 7.29 18.92 10.00
CA LEU A 337 6.01 19.44 9.50
C LEU A 337 5.59 20.74 10.20
N ASN A 338 5.91 20.91 11.49
CA ASN A 338 5.61 22.12 12.24
C ASN A 338 6.54 23.27 11.86
N TYR A 339 7.79 22.98 11.47
CA TYR A 339 8.72 24.00 11.02
C TYR A 339 8.16 24.78 9.83
N GLY A 340 7.48 24.09 8.91
CA GLY A 340 6.76 24.72 7.80
C GLY A 340 5.52 25.54 8.23
N LYS A 341 4.84 25.15 9.31
CA LYS A 341 3.69 25.91 9.85
C LYS A 341 4.12 27.13 10.66
N ILE A 342 5.18 27.00 11.46
CA ILE A 342 5.72 28.08 12.28
C ILE A 342 6.25 29.19 11.38
N THR A 343 6.92 28.86 10.27
CA THR A 343 7.39 29.84 9.29
C THR A 343 6.24 30.57 8.57
N GLN A 344 5.16 29.87 8.24
CA GLN A 344 4.01 30.53 7.61
C GLN A 344 3.26 31.46 8.59
N GLU A 345 3.15 31.06 9.86
CA GLU A 345 2.48 31.86 10.88
C GLU A 345 3.32 33.06 11.34
N SER A 346 4.65 32.94 11.43
CA SER A 346 5.52 34.08 11.74
C SER A 346 5.43 35.16 10.66
N VAL A 347 5.41 34.77 9.39
CA VAL A 347 5.23 35.68 8.26
C VAL A 347 3.86 36.38 8.31
N ARG A 348 2.80 35.65 8.69
CA ARG A 348 1.47 36.24 8.88
C ARG A 348 1.47 37.31 9.98
N ILE A 349 2.08 37.03 11.13
CA ILE A 349 2.15 37.95 12.27
C ILE A 349 2.99 39.19 11.92
N GLU A 350 4.13 39.01 11.25
CA GLU A 350 4.97 40.13 10.80
C GLU A 350 4.24 41.04 9.81
N ARG A 351 3.44 40.48 8.90
CA ARG A 351 2.58 41.27 7.99
C ARG A 351 1.51 42.06 8.75
N GLU A 352 0.85 41.45 9.73
CA GLU A 352 -0.14 42.16 10.55
C GLU A 352 0.50 43.31 11.34
N TYR A 353 1.69 43.08 11.91
CA TYR A 353 2.45 44.11 12.60
C TYR A 353 2.92 45.23 11.68
N TYR A 354 3.40 44.91 10.47
CA TYR A 354 3.75 45.88 9.44
C TYR A 354 2.54 46.78 9.10
N ASN A 355 1.38 46.19 8.82
CA ASN A 355 0.17 46.95 8.49
C ASN A 355 -0.26 47.88 9.64
N TYR A 356 -0.12 47.44 10.90
CA TYR A 356 -0.40 48.24 12.08
C TYR A 356 0.58 49.42 12.22
N LEU A 357 1.88 49.19 11.99
CA LEU A 357 2.87 50.27 12.03
C LEU A 357 2.58 51.32 10.96
N VAL A 358 2.32 50.89 9.72
CA VAL A 358 1.98 51.80 8.62
C VAL A 358 0.77 52.66 8.97
N SER A 359 -0.29 52.09 9.55
CA SER A 359 -1.51 52.84 9.85
C SER A 359 -1.38 53.85 11.00
N ASN A 360 -0.41 53.68 11.89
CA ASN A 360 -0.31 54.44 13.13
C ASN A 360 0.86 55.44 13.16
N THR A 361 1.75 55.42 12.16
CA THR A 361 2.96 56.26 12.15
C THR A 361 2.68 57.74 11.84
N GLU A 362 1.57 58.06 11.16
CA GLU A 362 1.27 59.44 10.75
C GLU A 362 0.95 60.42 11.91
N GLU A 363 0.59 59.92 13.09
CA GLU A 363 -0.02 60.77 14.13
C GLU A 363 0.96 61.30 15.21
N LEU A 364 2.19 60.78 15.29
CA LEU A 364 3.02 60.93 16.51
C LEU A 364 4.36 61.68 16.36
N ILE A 365 4.74 62.14 15.16
CA ILE A 365 6.13 62.57 14.91
C ILE A 365 6.19 63.95 14.28
N THR A 366 6.92 64.85 14.94
CA THR A 366 7.04 66.26 14.52
C THR A 366 8.34 66.57 13.77
N ASP A 367 9.38 65.75 13.91
CA ASP A 367 10.63 65.86 13.15
C ASP A 367 10.57 65.04 11.85
N GLU A 368 11.02 65.64 10.76
CA GLU A 368 10.99 65.05 9.42
C GLU A 368 12.01 63.92 9.27
N ALA A 369 13.19 64.07 9.86
CA ALA A 369 14.24 63.03 9.84
C ALA A 369 13.76 61.75 10.55
N ASP A 370 13.20 61.89 11.76
CA ASP A 370 12.65 60.78 12.53
C ASP A 370 11.51 60.08 11.78
N ARG A 371 10.63 60.85 11.13
CA ARG A 371 9.53 60.31 10.33
C ARG A 371 10.07 59.48 9.16
N ASN A 372 11.06 59.97 8.44
CA ASN A 372 11.67 59.25 7.32
C ASN A 372 12.36 57.96 7.79
N ASP A 373 13.09 58.00 8.90
CA ASP A 373 13.76 56.82 9.48
C ASP A 373 12.78 55.74 9.93
N ILE A 374 11.62 56.12 10.45
CA ILE A 374 10.58 55.16 10.82
C ILE A 374 9.94 54.54 9.58
N VAL A 375 9.65 55.33 8.55
CA VAL A 375 9.15 54.81 7.26
C VAL A 375 10.18 53.88 6.61
N ARG A 376 11.48 54.19 6.67
CA ARG A 376 12.55 53.28 6.21
C ARG A 376 12.54 51.95 6.97
N SER A 377 12.44 52.00 8.29
CA SER A 377 12.37 50.79 9.13
C SER A 377 11.18 49.91 8.76
N ILE A 378 10.01 50.54 8.58
CA ILE A 378 8.79 49.87 8.13
C ILE A 378 9.00 49.23 6.76
N ASN A 379 9.52 49.98 5.79
CA ASN A 379 9.75 49.49 4.44
C ASN A 379 10.73 48.31 4.39
N ILE A 380 11.81 48.34 5.18
CA ILE A 380 12.74 47.21 5.30
C ILE A 380 11.99 45.97 5.80
N ILE A 381 11.18 46.07 6.86
CA ILE A 381 10.38 44.94 7.36
C ILE A 381 9.43 44.40 6.26
N GLY A 382 8.76 45.29 5.52
CA GLY A 382 7.89 44.90 4.41
C GLY A 382 8.62 44.13 3.31
N LEU A 383 9.84 44.57 2.95
CA LEU A 383 10.70 43.87 1.99
C LEU A 383 11.16 42.51 2.52
N GLN A 384 11.54 42.40 3.80
CA GLN A 384 11.94 41.14 4.43
C GLN A 384 10.84 40.08 4.36
N VAL A 385 9.63 40.44 4.76
CA VAL A 385 8.45 39.57 4.73
C VAL A 385 8.17 39.11 3.30
N SER A 386 8.28 40.02 2.34
CA SER A 386 8.01 39.74 0.92
C SER A 386 9.07 38.83 0.28
N LEU A 387 10.34 39.02 0.65
CA LEU A 387 11.45 38.15 0.24
C LEU A 387 11.27 36.74 0.80
N GLN A 388 10.86 36.59 2.07
CA GLN A 388 10.59 35.29 2.66
C GLN A 388 9.41 34.58 1.98
N ASP A 389 8.32 35.30 1.71
CA ASP A 389 7.18 34.75 0.98
C ASP A 389 7.55 34.29 -0.43
N TYR A 390 8.38 35.08 -1.12
CA TYR A 390 8.93 34.70 -2.42
C TYR A 390 9.75 33.40 -2.32
N TYR A 391 10.64 33.29 -1.33
CA TYR A 391 11.45 32.11 -1.10
C TYR A 391 10.60 30.87 -0.77
N LEU A 392 9.58 31.00 0.08
CA LEU A 392 8.68 29.90 0.40
C LEU A 392 7.95 29.36 -0.83
N LYS A 393 7.62 30.24 -1.79
CA LYS A 393 6.96 29.84 -3.04
C LYS A 393 7.93 29.28 -4.07
N ASN A 394 9.12 29.86 -4.21
CA ASN A 394 10.02 29.60 -5.34
C ASN A 394 11.28 28.81 -4.97
N SER A 395 11.55 28.58 -3.68
CA SER A 395 12.77 27.96 -3.13
C SER A 395 14.08 28.68 -3.48
N VAL A 396 14.01 29.93 -3.95
CA VAL A 396 15.13 30.83 -4.24
C VAL A 396 14.69 32.26 -3.96
N TYR A 397 15.62 33.14 -3.58
CA TYR A 397 15.35 34.58 -3.48
C TYR A 397 15.36 35.23 -4.87
N PRO A 398 14.61 36.32 -5.08
CA PRO A 398 14.54 36.96 -6.39
C PRO A 398 15.87 37.60 -6.78
N ALA A 399 16.17 37.70 -8.07
CA ALA A 399 17.41 38.35 -8.52
C ALA A 399 17.36 39.87 -8.29
N THR A 400 16.15 40.45 -8.30
CA THR A 400 15.89 41.87 -8.10
C THR A 400 14.62 42.08 -7.28
N LEU A 401 14.50 43.20 -6.58
CA LEU A 401 13.29 43.52 -5.79
C LEU A 401 12.03 43.66 -6.67
N ASP A 402 12.18 43.96 -7.96
CA ASP A 402 11.05 44.12 -8.90
C ASP A 402 10.22 42.84 -9.06
N GLU A 403 10.84 41.66 -8.87
CA GLU A 403 10.15 40.36 -8.96
C GLU A 403 9.16 40.12 -7.82
N LEU A 404 9.23 40.91 -6.74
CA LEU A 404 8.26 40.86 -5.66
C LEU A 404 6.89 41.41 -6.10
N ILE A 405 6.85 42.24 -7.14
CA ILE A 405 5.66 42.94 -7.61
C ILE A 405 5.01 42.15 -8.77
N PRO A 406 3.66 42.08 -8.86
CA PRO A 406 2.67 42.59 -7.91
C PRO A 406 2.24 41.54 -6.87
N THR A 407 2.89 40.38 -6.86
CA THR A 407 2.35 39.18 -6.19
C THR A 407 2.61 39.19 -4.69
N PHE A 408 3.79 39.65 -4.28
CA PHE A 408 4.25 39.65 -2.89
C PHE A 408 4.27 41.06 -2.30
N LEU A 409 4.46 42.08 -3.15
CA LEU A 409 4.30 43.50 -2.86
C LEU A 409 3.33 44.15 -3.84
N PRO A 410 2.41 45.02 -3.39
CA PRO A 410 1.49 45.73 -4.27
C PRO A 410 2.22 46.77 -5.15
N GLU A 411 3.23 47.43 -4.59
CA GLU A 411 4.06 48.43 -5.24
C GLU A 411 5.48 48.43 -4.67
N MET A 412 6.42 49.07 -5.38
CA MET A 412 7.80 49.15 -4.94
C MET A 412 7.93 50.12 -3.77
N LEU A 413 8.53 49.65 -2.68
CA LEU A 413 8.86 50.50 -1.53
C LEU A 413 10.15 51.28 -1.85
N VAL A 414 10.12 52.59 -1.68
CA VAL A 414 11.24 53.50 -1.93
C VAL A 414 11.60 54.30 -0.68
N ASP A 415 12.83 54.82 -0.63
CA ASP A 415 13.26 55.70 0.44
C ASP A 415 12.40 56.98 0.46
N PRO A 416 11.80 57.35 1.61
CA PRO A 416 10.87 58.47 1.68
C PRO A 416 11.52 59.84 1.45
N ALA A 417 12.84 59.98 1.64
CA ALA A 417 13.55 61.23 1.42
C ALA A 417 14.09 61.36 -0.02
N THR A 418 14.59 60.26 -0.61
CA THR A 418 15.25 60.30 -1.93
C THR A 418 14.36 59.81 -3.07
N GLY A 419 13.34 59.00 -2.79
CA GLY A 419 12.54 58.29 -3.78
C GLY A 419 13.29 57.16 -4.49
N GLU A 420 14.49 56.79 -4.03
CA GLU A 420 15.29 55.70 -4.61
C GLU A 420 14.93 54.34 -4.01
N SER A 421 15.19 53.26 -4.76
CA SER A 421 15.01 51.90 -4.26
C SER A 421 16.03 51.54 -3.18
N TYR A 422 15.62 50.72 -2.22
CA TYR A 422 16.52 50.13 -1.23
C TYR A 422 17.65 49.31 -1.89
N GLY A 423 18.86 49.38 -1.32
CA GLY A 423 19.98 48.59 -1.79
C GLY A 423 19.73 47.11 -1.52
N TYR A 424 19.86 46.26 -2.55
CA TYR A 424 19.62 44.82 -2.45
C TYR A 424 20.78 44.04 -3.08
N ALA A 425 21.29 43.05 -2.35
CA ALA A 425 22.30 42.13 -2.85
C ALA A 425 21.99 40.70 -2.45
N LEU A 426 22.24 39.76 -3.37
CA LEU A 426 22.18 38.33 -3.08
C LEU A 426 23.53 37.82 -2.57
N SER A 427 23.49 36.90 -1.62
CA SER A 427 24.67 36.11 -1.22
C SER A 427 25.15 35.24 -2.38
N GLU A 428 26.45 34.90 -2.42
CA GLU A 428 27.10 34.15 -3.52
C GLU A 428 26.42 32.82 -3.88
N ASN A 429 25.65 32.25 -2.94
CA ASN A 429 24.95 30.98 -3.11
C ASN A 429 23.45 31.12 -3.46
N GLY A 430 22.93 32.34 -3.60
CA GLY A 430 21.52 32.63 -3.86
C GLY A 430 20.56 32.22 -2.73
N LYS A 431 21.08 31.85 -1.56
CA LYS A 431 20.30 31.40 -0.39
C LYS A 431 20.16 32.46 0.70
N GLY A 432 20.86 33.58 0.56
CA GLY A 432 20.80 34.70 1.49
C GLY A 432 20.70 36.03 0.73
N TRP A 433 20.38 37.10 1.45
CA TRP A 433 20.27 38.45 0.90
C TRP A 433 20.72 39.50 1.92
N GLU A 434 21.02 40.69 1.41
CA GLU A 434 21.33 41.89 2.17
C GLU A 434 20.47 43.06 1.67
N LEU A 435 19.84 43.78 2.60
CA LEU A 435 19.07 45.00 2.34
C LEU A 435 19.74 46.17 3.06
N CYS A 436 20.07 47.24 2.34
CA CYS A 436 20.76 48.41 2.88
C CYS A 436 20.02 49.73 2.60
N THR A 437 20.07 50.66 3.54
CA THR A 437 19.61 52.05 3.36
C THR A 437 20.36 53.01 4.27
N ILE A 438 20.33 54.30 3.95
CA ILE A 438 20.93 55.35 4.79
C ILE A 438 19.81 56.01 5.61
N PHE A 439 19.91 55.91 6.92
CA PHE A 439 19.07 56.62 7.88
C PHE A 439 19.59 58.04 8.09
N ASP A 440 18.68 58.99 8.28
CA ASP A 440 19.00 60.41 8.49
C ASP A 440 19.72 60.61 9.84
N THR A 441 19.36 59.81 10.84
CA THR A 441 19.95 59.86 12.19
C THR A 441 21.13 58.90 12.39
N ASP A 442 21.06 57.69 11.83
CA ASP A 442 21.97 56.58 12.14
C ASP A 442 22.92 56.19 10.99
N GLY A 443 22.85 56.87 9.85
CA GLY A 443 23.69 56.58 8.68
C GLY A 443 23.35 55.25 8.00
N LEU A 444 24.33 54.64 7.31
CA LEU A 444 24.11 53.40 6.56
C LEU A 444 23.82 52.22 7.49
N GLN A 445 22.68 51.58 7.30
CA GLN A 445 22.25 50.36 7.99
C GLN A 445 21.96 49.26 6.96
N CYS A 446 22.40 48.04 7.26
CA CYS A 446 22.17 46.86 6.43
C CYS A 446 21.61 45.72 7.28
N VAL A 447 20.60 45.01 6.76
CA VAL A 447 20.07 43.79 7.37
C VAL A 447 20.35 42.62 6.44
N THR A 448 20.85 41.52 7.00
CA THR A 448 21.24 40.32 6.26
C THR A 448 20.43 39.11 6.69
N TRP A 449 20.16 38.21 5.73
CA TRP A 449 19.63 36.88 5.99
C TRP A 449 20.59 35.83 5.42
N PRO A 450 21.04 34.86 6.24
CA PRO A 450 22.07 33.88 5.86
C PRO A 450 21.60 32.84 4.83
#